data_AF-A0A482X1V1-F1
#
_entry.id   AF-A0A482X1V1-F1
#
_cell.length_a   1.000
_cell.length_b   1.000
_cell.length_c   1.000
_cell.angle_alpha   90.00
_cell.angle_beta   90.00
_cell.angle_gamma   90.00
#
_symmetry.space_group_name_H-M   'P 1'
#
loop_
_entity.id
_entity.type
_entity.pdbx_description
1 polymer ?
#
loop_
_entity_poly.entity_id
_entity_poly.type
_entity_poly.pdbx_seq_one_letter_code
_entity_poly.pdbx_strand_id
1 'polypeptide(L)'
;KVQYRGQRKWYQHKPEPVIDSHDITLLWDTQVQTDRTVIANKPDIILKNKKQKHCLLIDVAIPSDYNLIQKVAEKKLKYKDLQIEIQRMWSMKTSVVPIVIGATGLTPKST
;
A
#
# COMPACT_ATOMS: atom_id res chain seq x y z
N LYS A 1 -19.31 1.30 13.53
CA LYS A 1 -17.97 1.70 14.03
C LYS A 1 -17.22 0.44 14.40
N VAL A 2 -16.21 0.04 13.63
CA VAL A 2 -15.35 -1.09 14.03
C VAL A 2 -14.43 -0.56 15.13
N GLN A 3 -14.67 -0.97 16.37
CA GLN A 3 -13.84 -0.62 17.52
C GLN A 3 -12.75 -1.68 17.62
N TYR A 4 -11.55 -1.37 17.13
CA TYR A 4 -10.40 -2.26 17.32
C TYR A 4 -9.91 -2.13 18.77
N ARG A 5 -10.15 -3.16 19.59
CA ARG A 5 -9.48 -3.30 20.90
C ARG A 5 -8.08 -3.85 20.65
N GLY A 6 -7.11 -2.96 20.46
CA GLY A 6 -5.71 -3.36 20.30
C GLY A 6 -5.22 -4.19 21.48
N GLN A 7 -4.43 -5.23 21.20
CA GLN A 7 -3.71 -5.98 22.22
C GLN A 7 -2.79 -5.02 23.00
N ARG A 8 -2.63 -5.24 24.32
CA ARG A 8 -1.80 -4.38 25.18
C ARG A 8 -0.34 -4.28 24.71
N LYS A 9 0.13 -5.26 23.94
CA LYS A 9 1.46 -5.31 23.31
C LYS A 9 1.28 -5.28 21.79
N TRP A 10 1.48 -4.11 21.17
CA TRP A 10 1.28 -3.92 19.73
C TRP A 10 2.16 -4.85 18.87
N TYR A 11 3.38 -5.18 19.33
CA TYR A 11 4.34 -6.02 18.60
C TYR A 11 3.97 -7.51 18.57
N GLN A 12 2.99 -7.96 19.36
CA GLN A 12 2.50 -9.34 19.31
C GLN A 12 1.36 -9.51 18.30
N HIS A 13 0.84 -8.40 17.78
CA HIS A 13 -0.25 -8.43 16.82
C HIS A 13 0.23 -9.04 15.51
N LYS A 14 -0.47 -10.08 15.05
CA LYS A 14 -0.32 -10.64 13.72
C LYS A 14 -1.53 -10.18 12.89
N PRO A 15 -1.35 -9.29 11.91
CA PRO A 15 -2.45 -8.86 11.06
C PRO A 15 -2.92 -10.04 10.19
N GLU A 16 -4.23 -10.09 9.94
CA GLU A 16 -4.80 -11.02 8.97
C GLU A 16 -4.35 -10.59 7.55
N PRO A 17 -3.90 -11.52 6.69
CA PRO A 17 -3.45 -11.17 5.34
C PRO A 17 -4.53 -10.52 4.49
N VAL A 18 -5.80 -10.88 4.70
CA VAL A 18 -6.94 -10.32 3.99
C VAL A 18 -8.06 -10.06 4.97
N ILE A 19 -8.54 -8.81 5.00
CA ILE A 19 -9.76 -8.43 5.71
C ILE A 19 -10.74 -7.94 4.65
N ASP A 20 -11.83 -8.67 4.46
CA ASP A 20 -12.88 -8.29 3.53
C ASP A 20 -14.15 -7.87 4.28
N SER A 21 -14.62 -6.67 3.97
CA SER A 21 -15.86 -6.09 4.47
C SER A 21 -16.75 -5.69 3.29
N HIS A 22 -17.97 -5.22 3.58
CA HIS A 22 -18.91 -4.85 2.52
C HIS A 22 -18.39 -3.74 1.59
N ASP A 23 -17.79 -2.69 2.17
CA ASP A 23 -17.31 -1.53 1.41
C ASP A 23 -15.80 -1.53 1.15
N ILE A 24 -15.04 -2.31 1.91
CA ILE A 24 -13.57 -2.24 1.96
C ILE A 24 -12.97 -3.64 1.91
N THR A 25 -11.92 -3.83 1.11
CA THR A 25 -11.00 -4.96 1.23
C THR A 25 -9.63 -4.43 1.59
N LEU A 26 -9.02 -4.96 2.65
CA LEU A 26 -7.63 -4.70 3.02
C LEU A 26 -6.81 -5.97 2.75
N LEU A 27 -5.73 -5.87 2.00
CA LEU A 27 -4.76 -6.93 1.85
C LEU A 27 -3.44 -6.45 2.45
N TRP A 28 -2.90 -7.23 3.37
CA TRP A 28 -1.63 -7.00 4.04
C TRP A 28 -0.60 -8.02 3.56
N ASP A 29 0.56 -7.54 3.11
CA ASP A 29 1.70 -8.35 2.65
C ASP A 29 1.28 -9.54 1.75
N THR A 30 0.33 -9.29 0.84
CA THR A 30 -0.26 -10.32 -0.02
C THR A 30 0.11 -10.08 -1.47
N GLN A 31 0.61 -11.12 -2.14
CA GLN A 31 0.95 -11.05 -3.55
C GLN A 31 -0.31 -11.03 -4.41
N VAL A 32 -0.36 -10.10 -5.38
CA VAL A 32 -1.45 -10.03 -6.35
C VAL A 32 -1.11 -10.88 -7.56
N GLN A 33 -1.99 -11.82 -7.89
CA GLN A 33 -1.95 -12.53 -9.15
C GLN A 33 -2.44 -11.59 -10.26
N THR A 34 -1.65 -11.43 -11.31
CA THR A 34 -1.93 -10.54 -12.44
C THR A 34 -1.90 -11.32 -13.75
N ASP A 35 -2.72 -10.92 -14.73
CA ASP A 35 -2.81 -11.61 -16.02
C ASP A 35 -1.50 -11.51 -16.82
N ARG A 36 -0.80 -10.38 -16.70
CA ARG A 36 0.57 -10.20 -17.21
C ARG A 36 1.56 -10.29 -16.07
N THR A 37 2.78 -10.73 -16.40
CA THR A 37 3.89 -10.77 -15.45
C THR A 37 4.25 -9.36 -14.99
N VAL A 38 4.09 -9.11 -13.69
CA VAL A 38 4.53 -7.89 -13.01
C VAL A 38 5.56 -8.29 -11.95
N ILE A 39 6.78 -7.74 -12.05
CA ILE A 39 7.88 -8.09 -11.13
C ILE A 39 7.55 -7.64 -9.69
N ALA A 40 7.04 -6.41 -9.54
CA ALA A 40 6.68 -5.83 -8.26
C ALA A 40 5.18 -5.98 -7.97
N ASN A 41 4.72 -7.20 -7.68
CA ASN A 41 3.30 -7.53 -7.46
C ASN A 41 2.89 -7.74 -6.00
N LYS A 42 3.76 -7.39 -5.04
CA LYS A 42 3.51 -7.53 -3.59
C LYS A 42 3.81 -6.21 -2.86
N PRO A 43 2.87 -5.25 -2.82
CA PRO A 43 2.95 -4.07 -1.96
C PRO A 43 2.76 -4.45 -0.49
N ASP A 44 3.22 -3.59 0.43
CA ASP A 44 2.99 -3.79 1.87
C ASP A 44 1.49 -3.84 2.20
N ILE A 45 0.70 -2.94 1.60
CA ILE A 45 -0.73 -2.82 1.84
C ILE A 45 -1.48 -2.50 0.54
N ILE A 46 -2.62 -3.16 0.34
CA ILE A 46 -3.58 -2.83 -0.70
C ILE A 46 -4.92 -2.54 -0.04
N LEU A 47 -5.44 -1.33 -0.27
CA LEU A 47 -6.75 -0.92 0.21
C LEU A 47 -7.71 -0.74 -0.97
N LYS A 48 -8.74 -1.58 -1.05
CA LYS A 48 -9.81 -1.46 -2.04
C LYS A 48 -11.02 -0.81 -1.39
N ASN A 49 -11.41 0.37 -1.87
CA ASN A 49 -12.70 0.97 -1.57
C ASN A 49 -13.69 0.56 -2.67
N LYS A 50 -14.54 -0.43 -2.37
CA LYS A 50 -15.53 -0.99 -3.31
C LYS A 50 -16.60 0.04 -3.69
N LYS A 51 -16.96 0.93 -2.75
CA LYS A 51 -17.97 1.98 -2.93
C LYS A 51 -17.48 3.11 -3.85
N GLN A 52 -16.26 3.60 -3.64
CA GLN A 52 -15.67 4.67 -4.44
C GLN A 52 -14.96 4.15 -5.71
N LYS A 53 -14.88 2.83 -5.90
CA LYS A 53 -14.13 2.18 -6.99
C LYS A 53 -12.69 2.70 -7.08
N HIS A 54 -12.05 2.84 -5.92
CA HIS A 54 -10.68 3.34 -5.78
C HIS A 54 -9.83 2.33 -4.99
N CYS A 55 -8.67 1.98 -5.53
CA CYS A 55 -7.66 1.14 -4.91
C CYS A 55 -6.40 1.95 -4.58
N LEU A 56 -5.85 1.75 -3.39
CA LEU A 56 -4.56 2.31 -2.98
C LEU A 56 -3.54 1.19 -2.84
N LEU A 57 -2.38 1.35 -3.47
CA LEU A 57 -1.19 0.53 -3.29
C LEU A 57 -0.25 1.32 -2.38
N ILE A 58 -0.12 0.90 -1.13
CA ILE A 58 0.64 1.60 -0.11
C ILE A 58 1.91 0.81 0.20
N ASP A 59 3.04 1.51 0.25
CA ASP A 59 4.36 0.92 0.47
C ASP A 59 5.17 1.83 1.40
N VAL A 60 5.70 1.28 2.47
CA VAL A 60 6.33 2.00 3.58
C VAL A 60 7.85 1.87 3.50
N ALA A 61 8.61 2.95 3.75
CA ALA A 61 10.06 2.86 3.94
C ALA A 61 10.58 3.87 4.94
N ILE A 62 11.70 3.48 5.56
CA ILE A 62 12.48 4.32 6.46
C ILE A 62 13.92 4.47 5.93
N PRO A 63 14.19 5.36 4.95
CA PRO A 63 15.54 5.61 4.47
C PRO A 63 16.29 6.63 5.34
N SER A 64 17.57 6.84 5.04
CA SER A 64 18.28 8.05 5.48
C SER A 64 17.61 9.31 4.93
N ASP A 65 17.60 10.39 5.71
CA ASP A 65 16.91 11.64 5.40
C ASP A 65 17.33 12.22 4.05
N TYR A 66 18.60 12.06 3.67
CA TYR A 66 19.15 12.52 2.39
C TYR A 66 18.46 11.88 1.17
N ASN A 67 17.94 10.66 1.33
CA ASN A 67 17.39 9.87 0.22
C ASN A 67 15.85 9.92 0.13
N LEU A 68 15.18 10.78 0.89
CA LEU A 68 13.72 10.79 1.01
C LEU A 68 13.01 10.95 -0.34
N ILE A 69 13.36 11.99 -1.09
CA ILE A 69 12.71 12.32 -2.37
C ILE A 69 12.96 11.22 -3.41
N GLN A 70 14.20 10.74 -3.48
CA GLN A 70 14.58 9.64 -4.37
C GLN A 70 13.76 8.38 -4.06
N LYS A 71 13.62 8.02 -2.77
CA LYS A 71 12.85 6.83 -2.35
C LYS A 71 11.36 6.95 -2.66
N VAL A 72 10.78 8.14 -2.57
CA VAL A 72 9.40 8.38 -3.00
C VAL A 72 9.24 8.11 -4.51
N ALA A 73 10.15 8.65 -5.33
CA ALA A 73 10.10 8.46 -6.79
C ALA A 73 10.30 6.99 -7.18
N GLU A 74 11.30 6.32 -6.59
CA GLU A 74 11.58 4.90 -6.81
C GLU A 74 10.35 4.03 -6.53
N LYS A 75 9.65 4.26 -5.41
CA LYS A 75 8.45 3.48 -5.05
C LYS A 75 7.27 3.76 -5.99
N LYS A 76 7.05 5.02 -6.39
CA LYS A 76 6.01 5.35 -7.39
C LYS A 76 6.27 4.67 -8.73
N LEU A 77 7.53 4.62 -9.16
CA LEU A 77 7.94 3.93 -10.39
C LEU A 77 7.81 2.42 -10.26
N LYS A 78 8.29 1.83 -9.16
CA LYS A 78 8.25 0.38 -8.88
C LYS A 78 6.87 -0.23 -9.08
N TYR A 79 5.81 0.42 -8.58
CA TYR A 79 4.45 -0.11 -8.65
C TYR A 79 3.62 0.45 -9.80
N LYS A 80 4.24 1.13 -10.77
CA LYS A 80 3.49 1.73 -11.89
C LYS A 80 2.80 0.68 -12.75
N ASP A 81 3.49 -0.43 -13.04
CA ASP A 81 2.94 -1.53 -13.83
C ASP A 81 1.82 -2.25 -13.07
N LEU A 82 2.03 -2.51 -11.77
CA LEU A 82 0.99 -3.11 -10.92
C LEU A 82 -0.25 -2.21 -10.85
N GLN A 83 -0.08 -0.90 -10.75
CA GLN A 83 -1.18 0.07 -10.75
C GLN A 83 -2.04 -0.06 -12.01
N ILE A 84 -1.40 -0.11 -13.19
CA ILE A 84 -2.08 -0.22 -14.48
C ILE A 84 -2.83 -1.55 -14.56
N GLU A 85 -2.20 -2.64 -14.14
CA GLU A 85 -2.77 -3.97 -14.27
C GLU A 85 -3.94 -4.19 -13.31
N ILE A 86 -3.82 -3.74 -12.06
CA ILE A 86 -4.92 -3.73 -11.10
C ILE A 86 -6.09 -2.88 -11.61
N GLN A 87 -5.81 -1.70 -12.18
CA GLN A 87 -6.85 -0.82 -12.71
C GLN A 87 -7.64 -1.49 -13.84
N ARG A 88 -6.99 -2.30 -14.67
CA ARG A 88 -7.64 -3.11 -15.71
C ARG A 88 -8.43 -4.27 -15.13
N MET A 89 -7.80 -5.08 -14.27
CA MET A 89 -8.39 -6.31 -13.75
C MET A 89 -9.58 -6.05 -12.82
N TRP A 90 -9.50 -5.01 -11.97
CA TRP A 90 -10.53 -4.73 -10.97
C TRP A 90 -11.49 -3.62 -11.39
N SER A 91 -11.27 -2.97 -12.53
CA SER A 91 -12.08 -1.84 -13.01
C SER A 91 -12.22 -0.74 -11.94
N MET A 92 -11.10 -0.41 -11.29
CA MET A 92 -11.02 0.59 -10.22
C MET A 92 -9.89 1.57 -10.51
N LYS A 93 -10.11 2.87 -10.24
CA LYS A 93 -9.01 3.83 -10.23
C LYS A 93 -7.97 3.33 -9.23
N THR A 94 -6.69 3.32 -9.58
CA THR A 94 -5.64 2.82 -8.68
C THR A 94 -4.55 3.86 -8.51
N SER A 95 -4.07 4.04 -7.28
CA SER A 95 -3.04 5.04 -6.94
C SER A 95 -1.96 4.43 -6.07
N VAL A 96 -0.70 4.77 -6.35
CA VAL A 96 0.44 4.38 -5.52
C VAL A 96 0.71 5.47 -4.48
N VAL A 97 0.73 5.09 -3.21
CA VAL A 97 0.93 5.98 -2.07
C VAL A 97 2.18 5.52 -1.30
N PRO A 98 3.36 6.06 -1.60
CA PRO A 98 4.56 5.76 -0.84
C PRO A 98 4.52 6.49 0.51
N ILE A 99 4.65 5.75 1.62
CA ILE A 99 4.83 6.33 2.96
C ILE A 99 6.32 6.26 3.26
N VAL A 100 7.02 7.38 3.12
CA VAL A 100 8.47 7.45 3.34
C VAL A 100 8.77 8.40 4.49
N ILE A 101 9.43 7.89 5.53
CA ILE A 101 9.78 8.62 6.75
C ILE A 101 11.29 8.52 6.94
N GLY A 102 11.98 9.64 7.05
CA GLY A 102 13.42 9.67 7.29
C GLY A 102 13.78 9.12 8.66
N ALA A 103 15.04 8.71 8.84
CA ALA A 103 15.57 8.20 10.11
C ALA A 103 15.36 9.19 11.28
N THR A 104 15.32 10.49 11.02
CA THR A 104 15.05 11.52 12.04
C THR A 104 13.59 11.96 12.11
N GLY A 105 12.69 11.29 11.37
CA GLY A 105 11.29 11.65 11.28
C GLY A 105 10.95 12.67 10.19
N LEU A 106 11.91 13.04 9.34
CA LEU A 106 11.67 13.93 8.20
C LEU A 106 10.74 13.28 7.18
N THR A 107 9.71 14.00 6.76
CA THR A 107 8.78 13.54 5.71
C THR A 107 8.89 14.44 4.48
N PRO A 108 8.95 13.88 3.26
CA PRO A 108 8.92 14.68 2.05
C PRO A 108 7.58 15.45 1.98
N LYS A 109 7.64 16.74 1.61
CA LYS A 109 6.42 17.53 1.39
C LYS A 109 5.62 16.88 0.27
N SER A 110 4.32 16.66 0.52
CA SER A 110 3.36 16.24 -0.49
C SER A 110 3.44 17.21 -1.68
N THR A 111 3.89 16.73 -2.84
CA THR A 111 3.67 17.41 -4.13
C THR A 111 2.37 16.90 -4.71
#